data_AF-A0A8B5WKY8-F1
#
_entry.id   AF-A0A8B5WKY8-F1
#
_cell.length_a   1.000
_cell.length_b   1.000
_cell.length_c   1.000
_cell.angle_alpha   90.00
_cell.angle_beta   90.00
_cell.angle_gamma   90.00
#
_symmetry.space_group_name_H-M   'P 1'
#
loop_
_entity.id
_entity.type
_entity.pdbx_description
1 polymer ?
#
loop_
_entity_poly.entity_id
_entity_poly.type
_entity_poly.pdbx_seq_one_letter_code
_entity_poly.pdbx_strand_id
1 'polypeptide(L)'
;MVPNQATDSSGERIMMTLRTCIVAVSIALASSAFASEWTGTESDDWFDPDNWSGAVPTASTFQVRINTNDPRSPEIDGQAAATGSNFGVGHNSIGELSIINAGTLTSVSAILGHQSNGNGSVTISGAGSGWQIASGLEIGRSGIGHLEIVDGGLLNTTFSSVSRLGQQATGSGSVTVTGAGALWELQGHFQVGSTGSGEMTISDGGQVLYSGNARVAQAGNSTGELTIAGTGSLLSGNRLHVGNGSTSGTTMATGVLQLLDGGTLELIGSGSNGSGNGLLIIAWNSRSEGTVVFGGPAGQSPAAPGQLLIESGLHFSNGTGTLVINHTGLLEMDFPVTGPVNGTGHIQAENGTSLFVGGDFDYSGSLAIDAGATFGAAGTLGDVDNEGTLVASPGKSATLTIDGDYSHGDNAVLEIQFAPGPVVDLVEVTGEVTISGGSVGFSFLPGDYGSEPIDELYPVLTAAGGITGTFGALDTSNPAAFQLIHDGDTVYLQVFDRLFQDRYQP
;
A
#
# COMPACT_ATOMS: atom_id res chain seq x y z
N MET A 1 55.82 -38.68 94.82
CA MET A 1 56.37 -39.91 95.42
C MET A 1 55.17 -40.69 95.97
N VAL A 2 55.12 -42.02 95.86
CA VAL A 2 54.14 -42.91 96.56
C VAL A 2 52.80 -43.14 95.76
N PRO A 3 52.21 -44.36 95.71
CA PRO A 3 52.30 -45.24 94.52
C PRO A 3 50.96 -45.90 94.05
N ASN A 4 51.01 -46.47 92.83
CA ASN A 4 50.62 -47.84 92.42
C ASN A 4 49.26 -48.49 92.80
N GLN A 5 48.55 -48.94 91.74
CA GLN A 5 47.65 -50.13 91.60
C GLN A 5 46.32 -50.14 92.38
N ALA A 6 45.19 -50.68 91.92
CA ALA A 6 44.65 -51.17 90.66
C ALA A 6 43.15 -51.47 90.91
N THR A 7 42.32 -51.46 89.87
CA THR A 7 41.17 -52.36 89.56
C THR A 7 39.88 -51.68 89.05
N ASP A 8 39.54 -52.12 87.83
CA ASP A 8 38.23 -52.39 87.21
C ASP A 8 37.19 -51.28 86.93
N SER A 9 36.88 -51.07 85.65
CA SER A 9 35.53 -51.26 85.08
C SER A 9 35.46 -50.83 83.60
N SER A 10 35.03 -51.77 82.75
CA SER A 10 34.29 -51.61 81.49
C SER A 10 34.37 -50.26 80.74
N GLY A 11 35.23 -50.19 79.71
CA GLY A 11 35.22 -49.14 78.70
C GLY A 11 34.62 -49.60 77.38
N GLU A 12 33.30 -49.48 77.21
CA GLU A 12 32.65 -49.53 75.91
C GLU A 12 33.11 -48.34 75.07
N ARG A 13 33.75 -48.62 73.93
CA ARG A 13 34.17 -47.62 72.94
C ARG A 13 32.94 -47.17 72.14
N ILE A 14 32.36 -46.02 72.51
CA ILE A 14 31.40 -45.32 71.66
C ILE A 14 32.17 -44.64 70.52
N MET A 15 32.18 -45.29 69.36
CA MET A 15 32.65 -44.73 68.10
C MET A 15 31.54 -43.85 67.52
N MET A 16 31.63 -42.54 67.77
CA MET A 16 30.70 -41.54 67.22
C MET A 16 30.93 -41.42 65.72
N THR A 17 30.11 -42.13 64.93
CA THR A 17 30.09 -41.97 63.46
C THR A 17 29.30 -40.70 63.14
N LEU A 18 29.99 -39.65 62.67
CA LEU A 18 29.34 -38.49 62.06
C LEU A 18 28.60 -38.96 60.80
N ARG A 19 27.26 -39.06 60.87
CA ARG A 19 26.43 -39.18 59.67
C ARG A 19 26.19 -37.78 59.13
N THR A 20 26.94 -37.41 58.10
CA THR A 20 26.67 -36.23 57.28
C THR A 20 25.35 -36.47 56.54
N CYS A 21 24.26 -35.85 56.98
CA CYS A 21 23.05 -35.72 56.17
C CYS A 21 23.33 -34.67 55.08
N ILE A 22 23.70 -35.13 53.88
CA ILE A 22 23.59 -34.31 52.68
C ILE A 22 22.10 -34.25 52.35
N VAL A 23 21.44 -33.16 52.73
CA VAL A 23 20.20 -32.76 52.05
C VAL A 23 20.64 -32.31 50.66
N ALA A 24 20.42 -33.16 49.67
CA ALA A 24 20.47 -32.75 48.28
C ALA A 24 19.34 -31.74 48.06
N VAL A 25 19.62 -30.46 48.29
CA VAL A 25 18.84 -29.40 47.67
C VAL A 25 19.18 -29.50 46.19
N SER A 26 18.35 -30.23 45.45
CA SER A 26 18.28 -30.09 44.00
C SER A 26 17.83 -28.66 43.73
N ILE A 27 18.80 -27.75 43.63
CA ILE A 27 18.62 -26.51 42.91
C ILE A 27 18.37 -26.98 41.47
N ALA A 28 17.09 -27.04 41.08
CA ALA A 28 16.73 -26.99 39.69
C ALA A 28 17.26 -25.64 39.19
N LEU A 29 18.48 -25.65 38.64
CA LEU A 29 18.86 -24.65 37.67
C LEU A 29 17.75 -24.71 36.63
N ALA A 30 16.96 -23.64 36.51
CA ALA A 30 15.98 -23.54 35.44
C ALA A 30 16.75 -23.77 34.13
N SER A 31 16.54 -24.93 33.51
CA SER A 31 17.05 -25.19 32.17
C SER A 31 16.45 -24.12 31.27
N SER A 32 17.29 -23.41 30.51
CA SER A 32 16.83 -22.61 29.38
C SER A 32 15.90 -23.50 28.54
N ALA A 33 14.63 -23.12 28.40
CA ALA A 33 13.61 -23.96 27.78
C ALA A 33 14.07 -24.42 26.38
N PHE A 34 14.12 -25.74 26.18
CA PHE A 34 14.66 -26.39 25.00
C PHE A 34 13.91 -25.95 23.74
N ALA A 35 14.64 -25.83 22.63
CA ALA A 35 14.02 -25.74 21.31
C ALA A 35 13.29 -27.06 21.03
N SER A 36 12.04 -27.00 20.57
CA SER A 36 11.34 -28.16 20.02
C SER A 36 11.32 -28.07 18.51
N GLU A 37 11.83 -29.10 17.84
CA GLU A 37 11.96 -29.13 16.38
C GLU A 37 11.06 -30.22 15.79
N TRP A 38 10.28 -29.87 14.77
CA TRP A 38 9.42 -30.79 14.04
C TRP A 38 10.24 -31.82 13.26
N THR A 39 9.89 -33.09 13.38
CA THR A 39 10.46 -34.21 12.62
C THR A 39 9.47 -34.83 11.64
N GLY A 40 8.16 -34.77 11.92
CA GLY A 40 7.07 -35.26 11.05
C GLY A 40 7.11 -36.76 10.76
N THR A 41 7.85 -37.53 11.55
CA THR A 41 8.17 -38.94 11.28
C THR A 41 6.96 -39.86 11.37
N GLU A 42 6.02 -39.58 12.28
CA GLU A 42 4.86 -40.44 12.52
C GLU A 42 3.63 -39.98 11.75
N SER A 43 3.29 -38.70 11.83
CA SER A 43 2.08 -38.12 11.23
C SER A 43 2.28 -36.63 10.86
N ASP A 44 1.25 -36.01 10.31
CA ASP A 44 1.11 -34.56 10.10
C ASP A 44 0.51 -33.85 11.33
N ASP A 45 -0.10 -34.58 12.26
CA ASP A 45 -0.73 -34.03 13.46
C ASP A 45 0.30 -33.32 14.37
N TRP A 46 0.14 -32.00 14.52
CA TRP A 46 0.94 -31.16 15.41
C TRP A 46 1.01 -31.72 16.85
N PHE A 47 -0.09 -32.33 17.32
CA PHE A 47 -0.26 -32.76 18.70
C PHE A 47 0.27 -34.16 18.99
N ASP A 48 0.78 -34.86 17.98
CA ASP A 48 1.49 -36.12 18.14
C ASP A 48 2.90 -35.86 18.73
N PRO A 49 3.17 -36.28 19.98
CA PRO A 49 4.46 -36.03 20.62
C PRO A 49 5.64 -36.69 19.89
N ASP A 50 5.39 -37.75 19.12
CA ASP A 50 6.45 -38.49 18.43
C ASP A 50 6.92 -37.78 17.14
N ASN A 51 6.22 -36.71 16.72
CA ASN A 51 6.65 -35.81 15.65
C ASN A 51 7.61 -34.70 16.10
N TRP A 52 8.02 -34.67 17.37
CA TRP A 52 8.88 -33.64 17.93
C TRP A 52 10.18 -34.23 18.47
N SER A 53 11.31 -33.57 18.19
CA SER A 53 12.61 -33.93 18.80
C SER A 53 12.64 -33.74 20.32
N GLY A 54 11.68 -32.99 20.86
CA GLY A 54 11.46 -32.76 22.28
C GLY A 54 10.05 -33.18 22.69
N ALA A 55 9.21 -32.20 23.01
CA ALA A 55 7.81 -32.42 23.32
C ALA A 55 6.94 -31.50 22.47
N VAL A 56 5.65 -31.82 22.35
CA VAL A 56 4.66 -30.92 21.75
C VAL A 56 4.81 -29.53 22.37
N PRO A 57 4.98 -28.48 21.56
CA PRO A 57 5.17 -27.13 22.07
C PRO A 57 4.08 -26.67 23.02
N THR A 58 4.50 -25.97 24.08
CA THR A 58 3.62 -25.33 25.05
C THR A 58 3.99 -23.86 25.18
N ALA A 59 3.21 -23.08 25.94
CA ALA A 59 3.49 -21.65 26.15
C ALA A 59 4.87 -21.40 26.83
N SER A 60 5.45 -22.41 27.50
CA SER A 60 6.79 -22.32 28.09
C SER A 60 7.91 -22.72 27.12
N THR A 61 7.58 -23.27 25.95
CA THR A 61 8.54 -23.60 24.91
C THR A 61 9.09 -22.32 24.30
N PHE A 62 10.36 -22.01 24.62
CA PHE A 62 10.97 -20.75 24.20
C PHE A 62 11.17 -20.66 22.68
N GLN A 63 11.52 -21.77 22.05
CA GLN A 63 11.76 -21.83 20.61
C GLN A 63 11.08 -23.04 20.00
N VAL A 64 10.27 -22.81 18.97
CA VAL A 64 9.65 -23.84 18.14
C VAL A 64 10.18 -23.69 16.73
N ARG A 65 10.64 -24.78 16.12
CA ARG A 65 11.17 -24.76 14.76
C ARG A 65 10.53 -25.83 13.89
N ILE A 66 10.14 -25.42 12.70
CA ILE A 66 9.79 -26.31 11.61
C ILE A 66 10.81 -26.10 10.50
N ASN A 67 11.69 -27.07 10.31
CA ASN A 67 12.81 -27.03 9.37
C ASN A 67 12.81 -28.23 8.40
N THR A 68 11.69 -28.95 8.33
CA THR A 68 11.44 -29.97 7.34
C THR A 68 9.96 -29.99 6.97
N ASN A 69 9.68 -30.34 5.73
CA ASN A 69 8.37 -30.77 5.21
C ASN A 69 8.40 -32.25 4.77
N ASP A 70 9.54 -32.93 4.96
CA ASP A 70 9.79 -34.34 4.62
C ASP A 70 10.03 -35.14 5.92
N PRO A 71 9.26 -36.23 6.20
CA PRO A 71 8.25 -36.82 5.32
C PRO A 71 6.90 -36.13 5.30
N ARG A 72 6.60 -35.26 6.27
CA ARG A 72 5.30 -34.58 6.37
C ARG A 72 5.43 -33.18 6.96
N SER A 73 4.64 -32.26 6.45
CA SER A 73 4.43 -30.93 7.02
C SER A 73 3.46 -31.01 8.20
N PRO A 74 3.65 -30.24 9.29
CA PRO A 74 2.73 -30.18 10.40
C PRO A 74 1.40 -29.50 10.03
N GLU A 75 0.31 -30.04 10.56
CA GLU A 75 -1.03 -29.50 10.50
C GLU A 75 -1.58 -29.25 11.92
N ILE A 76 -2.09 -28.05 12.15
CA ILE A 76 -2.94 -27.73 13.30
C ILE A 76 -4.38 -27.84 12.80
N ASP A 77 -4.96 -29.03 12.99
CA ASP A 77 -6.28 -29.42 12.48
C ASP A 77 -7.32 -29.54 13.62
N GLY A 78 -8.50 -28.95 13.43
CA GLY A 78 -9.60 -28.99 14.39
C GLY A 78 -9.51 -27.93 15.49
N GLN A 79 -10.43 -27.93 16.46
CA GLN A 79 -10.52 -26.90 17.53
C GLN A 79 -9.37 -26.94 18.58
N ALA A 80 -8.22 -27.48 18.21
CA ALA A 80 -7.06 -27.58 19.08
C ALA A 80 -6.24 -26.27 19.06
N ALA A 81 -5.66 -25.93 20.20
CA ALA A 81 -4.88 -24.71 20.39
C ALA A 81 -3.39 -25.06 20.57
N ALA A 82 -2.59 -24.77 19.55
CA ALA A 82 -1.14 -24.83 19.59
C ALA A 82 -0.56 -23.54 20.20
N THR A 83 0.61 -23.64 20.84
CA THR A 83 1.29 -22.47 21.39
C THR A 83 2.81 -22.63 21.42
N GLY A 84 3.52 -21.52 21.32
CA GLY A 84 4.97 -21.43 21.51
C GLY A 84 5.42 -19.99 21.64
N SER A 85 6.59 -19.72 22.25
CA SER A 85 7.05 -18.34 22.42
C SER A 85 7.62 -17.77 21.11
N ASN A 86 8.82 -18.18 20.70
CA ASN A 86 9.44 -17.76 19.45
C ASN A 86 9.23 -18.84 18.38
N PHE A 87 8.41 -18.52 17.40
CA PHE A 87 8.01 -19.43 16.34
C PHE A 87 8.88 -19.25 15.10
N GLY A 88 9.42 -20.33 14.55
CA GLY A 88 10.28 -20.29 13.36
C GLY A 88 9.89 -21.35 12.33
N VAL A 89 9.53 -20.93 11.12
CA VAL A 89 9.27 -21.82 9.98
C VAL A 89 10.34 -21.56 8.92
N GLY A 90 11.01 -22.61 8.47
CA GLY A 90 12.15 -22.49 7.58
C GLY A 90 13.28 -21.64 8.17
N HIS A 91 13.78 -22.02 9.35
CA HIS A 91 14.81 -21.27 10.06
C HIS A 91 16.14 -21.26 9.28
N ASN A 92 16.55 -22.42 8.78
CA ASN A 92 17.80 -22.67 8.05
C ASN A 92 17.69 -23.83 7.05
N SER A 93 16.45 -24.14 6.66
CA SER A 93 16.03 -25.21 5.75
C SER A 93 14.62 -24.86 5.24
N ILE A 94 13.97 -25.78 4.52
CA ILE A 94 12.55 -25.68 4.15
C ILE A 94 11.69 -26.04 5.35
N GLY A 95 10.64 -25.27 5.63
CA GLY A 95 9.61 -25.62 6.59
C GLY A 95 8.25 -25.13 6.12
N GLU A 96 7.20 -25.87 6.45
CA GLU A 96 5.82 -25.58 6.08
C GLU A 96 4.91 -25.77 7.29
N LEU A 97 3.76 -25.10 7.34
CA LEU A 97 2.74 -25.29 8.37
C LEU A 97 1.37 -24.96 7.80
N SER A 98 0.38 -25.81 8.11
CA SER A 98 -1.03 -25.52 7.84
C SER A 98 -1.81 -25.34 9.14
N ILE A 99 -2.67 -24.31 9.19
CA ILE A 99 -3.64 -24.07 10.27
C ILE A 99 -5.02 -24.12 9.64
N ILE A 100 -5.77 -25.20 9.91
CA ILE A 100 -6.98 -25.57 9.16
C ILE A 100 -8.11 -26.06 10.05
N ASN A 101 -9.33 -26.11 9.51
CA ASN A 101 -10.53 -26.65 10.16
C ASN A 101 -10.74 -26.15 11.61
N ALA A 102 -10.59 -24.85 11.83
CA ALA A 102 -10.68 -24.19 13.14
C ALA A 102 -9.49 -24.43 14.10
N GLY A 103 -8.34 -24.83 13.54
CA GLY A 103 -7.04 -24.85 14.21
C GLY A 103 -6.62 -23.47 14.70
N THR A 104 -6.01 -23.39 15.89
CA THR A 104 -5.51 -22.11 16.41
C THR A 104 -4.06 -22.20 16.87
N LEU A 105 -3.28 -21.16 16.58
CA LEU A 105 -1.91 -20.99 17.06
C LEU A 105 -1.77 -19.68 17.83
N THR A 106 -1.11 -19.70 18.98
CA THR A 106 -0.67 -18.49 19.69
C THR A 106 0.85 -18.45 19.82
N SER A 107 1.47 -17.37 19.37
CA SER A 107 2.89 -17.13 19.57
C SER A 107 3.24 -15.74 20.10
N VAL A 108 4.40 -15.61 20.74
CA VAL A 108 4.93 -14.30 21.11
C VAL A 108 5.53 -13.62 19.89
N SER A 109 6.41 -14.30 19.15
CA SER A 109 6.98 -13.78 17.91
C SER A 109 7.06 -14.88 16.84
N ALA A 110 7.15 -14.49 15.58
CA ALA A 110 7.23 -15.42 14.47
C ALA A 110 8.21 -14.96 13.39
N ILE A 111 8.98 -15.91 12.84
CA ILE A 111 9.87 -15.69 11.70
C ILE A 111 9.67 -16.81 10.67
N LEU A 112 9.36 -16.43 9.43
CA LEU A 112 9.32 -17.32 8.27
C LEU A 112 10.54 -17.02 7.40
N GLY A 113 11.38 -18.00 7.09
CA GLY A 113 12.60 -17.77 6.30
C GLY A 113 13.67 -16.97 7.04
N HIS A 114 14.20 -17.51 8.14
CA HIS A 114 15.07 -16.74 9.04
C HIS A 114 16.48 -16.51 8.48
N GLN A 115 17.22 -17.57 8.14
CA GLN A 115 18.57 -17.50 7.58
C GLN A 115 18.54 -17.49 6.05
N SER A 116 19.67 -17.19 5.40
CA SER A 116 19.76 -17.04 3.94
C SER A 116 19.36 -18.28 3.13
N ASN A 117 19.44 -19.47 3.72
CA ASN A 117 18.98 -20.73 3.14
C ASN A 117 17.63 -21.22 3.72
N GLY A 118 17.02 -20.43 4.60
CA GLY A 118 15.71 -20.71 5.18
C GLY A 118 14.61 -20.40 4.17
N ASN A 119 13.67 -21.32 4.03
CA ASN A 119 12.45 -21.16 3.24
C ASN A 119 11.26 -21.58 4.09
N GLY A 120 10.48 -20.63 4.58
CA GLY A 120 9.35 -20.89 5.48
C GLY A 120 8.02 -20.55 4.84
N SER A 121 7.06 -21.47 4.86
CA SER A 121 5.70 -21.24 4.40
C SER A 121 4.68 -21.51 5.50
N VAL A 122 3.66 -20.66 5.64
CA VAL A 122 2.51 -20.90 6.53
C VAL A 122 1.22 -20.60 5.78
N THR A 123 0.24 -21.50 5.87
CA THR A 123 -1.12 -21.29 5.37
C THR A 123 -2.12 -21.30 6.53
N ILE A 124 -2.99 -20.30 6.58
CA ILE A 124 -4.13 -20.22 7.50
C ILE A 124 -5.39 -20.27 6.66
N SER A 125 -6.16 -21.36 6.74
CA SER A 125 -7.30 -21.57 5.85
C SER A 125 -8.55 -22.06 6.58
N GLY A 126 -9.70 -21.55 6.16
CA GLY A 126 -11.00 -21.96 6.65
C GLY A 126 -11.49 -21.16 7.84
N ALA A 127 -12.81 -21.03 7.94
CA ALA A 127 -13.48 -20.31 9.02
C ALA A 127 -13.10 -20.87 10.40
N GLY A 128 -12.68 -19.97 11.29
CA GLY A 128 -12.28 -20.28 12.66
C GLY A 128 -10.80 -20.67 12.79
N SER A 129 -10.10 -20.90 11.68
CA SER A 129 -8.64 -21.12 11.71
C SER A 129 -7.93 -19.80 11.98
N GLY A 130 -6.99 -19.81 12.92
CA GLY A 130 -6.42 -18.55 13.41
C GLY A 130 -4.98 -18.63 13.90
N TRP A 131 -4.23 -17.56 13.69
CA TRP A 131 -2.93 -17.36 14.32
C TRP A 131 -2.89 -16.02 15.03
N GLN A 132 -2.62 -16.04 16.34
CA GLN A 132 -2.39 -14.84 17.13
C GLN A 132 -0.90 -14.67 17.45
N ILE A 133 -0.34 -13.50 17.15
CA ILE A 133 1.06 -13.14 17.41
C ILE A 133 1.12 -11.89 18.29
N ALA A 134 1.74 -12.01 19.46
CA ALA A 134 1.75 -10.96 20.48
C ALA A 134 2.89 -9.91 20.34
N SER A 135 3.80 -10.11 19.41
CA SER A 135 5.00 -9.30 19.13
C SER A 135 5.41 -9.50 17.66
N GLY A 136 6.68 -9.25 17.30
CA GLY A 136 7.17 -9.22 15.91
C GLY A 136 6.78 -10.42 15.02
N LEU A 137 6.30 -10.11 13.81
CA LEU A 137 6.22 -11.02 12.67
C LEU A 137 7.21 -10.58 11.58
N GLU A 138 8.13 -11.47 11.22
CA GLU A 138 9.07 -11.29 10.11
C GLU A 138 8.88 -12.38 9.06
N ILE A 139 8.69 -11.97 7.81
CA ILE A 139 8.49 -12.86 6.66
C ILE A 139 9.63 -12.60 5.69
N GLY A 140 10.48 -13.60 5.49
CA GLY A 140 11.73 -13.45 4.75
C GLY A 140 12.70 -12.54 5.49
N ARG A 141 13.28 -13.00 6.60
CA ARG A 141 14.25 -12.19 7.35
C ARG A 141 15.53 -12.01 6.56
N SER A 142 16.26 -13.10 6.35
CA SER A 142 17.43 -13.16 5.45
C SER A 142 17.23 -14.15 4.31
N GLY A 143 16.25 -15.06 4.44
CA GLY A 143 15.86 -16.04 3.42
C GLY A 143 14.48 -15.73 2.83
N ILE A 144 13.73 -16.78 2.49
CA ILE A 144 12.44 -16.68 1.82
C ILE A 144 11.32 -17.03 2.81
N GLY A 145 10.33 -16.14 2.97
CA GLY A 145 9.15 -16.39 3.77
C GLY A 145 7.87 -16.20 2.96
N HIS A 146 6.91 -17.08 3.15
CA HIS A 146 5.61 -17.05 2.49
C HIS A 146 4.49 -17.23 3.54
N LEU A 147 3.48 -16.38 3.48
CA LEU A 147 2.30 -16.48 4.34
C LEU A 147 1.05 -16.36 3.48
N GLU A 148 0.13 -17.30 3.66
CA GLU A 148 -1.16 -17.32 2.98
C GLU A 148 -2.29 -17.30 4.01
N ILE A 149 -3.25 -16.41 3.82
CA ILE A 149 -4.47 -16.30 4.61
C ILE A 149 -5.63 -16.44 3.63
N VAL A 150 -6.39 -17.53 3.77
CA VAL A 150 -7.32 -17.99 2.73
C VAL A 150 -8.68 -18.32 3.31
N ASP A 151 -9.76 -18.00 2.58
CA ASP A 151 -11.12 -18.53 2.79
C ASP A 151 -11.58 -18.54 4.26
N GLY A 152 -11.57 -17.38 4.91
CA GLY A 152 -12.02 -17.24 6.31
C GLY A 152 -10.95 -17.42 7.38
N GLY A 153 -9.69 -17.65 6.99
CA GLY A 153 -8.55 -17.67 7.91
C GLY A 153 -8.28 -16.30 8.54
N LEU A 154 -7.78 -16.30 9.79
CA LEU A 154 -7.49 -15.09 10.57
C LEU A 154 -6.03 -15.04 11.03
N LEU A 155 -5.30 -14.00 10.65
CA LEU A 155 -4.06 -13.61 11.32
C LEU A 155 -4.32 -12.38 12.19
N ASN A 156 -3.98 -12.45 13.48
CA ASN A 156 -4.04 -11.31 14.37
C ASN A 156 -2.65 -11.01 14.97
N THR A 157 -2.10 -9.84 14.66
CA THR A 157 -0.85 -9.34 15.26
C THR A 157 -1.16 -8.20 16.22
N THR A 158 -1.04 -8.45 17.54
CA THR A 158 -1.55 -7.53 18.59
C THR A 158 -0.52 -6.50 19.10
N PHE A 159 0.61 -6.32 18.40
CA PHE A 159 1.73 -5.54 18.92
C PHE A 159 1.96 -4.27 18.12
N SER A 160 1.99 -3.12 18.77
CA SER A 160 2.04 -1.82 18.09
C SER A 160 3.36 -1.46 17.38
N SER A 161 4.27 -2.43 17.16
CA SER A 161 5.54 -2.19 16.48
C SER A 161 5.39 -2.46 14.97
N VAL A 162 6.34 -3.18 14.35
CA VAL A 162 6.41 -3.34 12.89
C VAL A 162 6.43 -4.82 12.49
N SER A 163 5.45 -5.24 11.69
CA SER A 163 5.52 -6.49 10.90
C SER A 163 6.29 -6.23 9.60
N ARG A 164 7.18 -7.16 9.20
CA ARG A 164 8.13 -6.91 8.12
C ARG A 164 8.16 -8.04 7.09
N LEU A 165 8.03 -7.68 5.83
CA LEU A 165 8.31 -8.54 4.68
C LEU A 165 9.66 -8.11 4.08
N GLY A 166 10.59 -9.05 3.91
CA GLY A 166 11.94 -8.77 3.41
C GLY A 166 12.77 -7.93 4.39
N GLN A 167 13.01 -8.46 5.60
CA GLN A 167 13.61 -7.68 6.71
C GLN A 167 15.03 -7.19 6.40
N GLN A 168 15.87 -8.03 5.79
CA GLN A 168 17.27 -7.75 5.47
C GLN A 168 17.51 -7.75 3.97
N ALA A 169 18.67 -7.28 3.54
CA ALA A 169 18.99 -7.06 2.12
C ALA A 169 18.79 -8.29 1.20
N THR A 170 18.98 -9.51 1.71
CA THR A 170 18.75 -10.75 0.94
C THR A 170 17.39 -11.39 1.23
N GLY A 171 16.65 -10.87 2.20
CA GLY A 171 15.36 -11.40 2.60
C GLY A 171 14.29 -11.11 1.56
N SER A 172 13.44 -12.10 1.30
CA SER A 172 12.27 -11.99 0.43
C SER A 172 11.05 -12.52 1.18
N GLY A 173 10.06 -11.66 1.40
CA GLY A 173 8.82 -12.04 2.08
C GLY A 173 7.60 -11.81 1.20
N SER A 174 6.70 -12.79 1.11
CA SER A 174 5.40 -12.60 0.45
C SER A 174 4.23 -12.91 1.37
N VAL A 175 3.15 -12.15 1.20
CA VAL A 175 1.86 -12.38 1.86
C VAL A 175 0.75 -12.37 0.82
N THR A 176 -0.12 -13.36 0.89
CA THR A 176 -1.39 -13.37 0.15
C THR A 176 -2.55 -13.42 1.13
N VAL A 177 -3.50 -12.50 0.99
CA VAL A 177 -4.77 -12.50 1.73
C VAL A 177 -5.89 -12.58 0.70
N THR A 178 -6.51 -13.75 0.58
CA THR A 178 -7.42 -14.03 -0.53
C THR A 178 -8.67 -14.80 -0.10
N GLY A 179 -9.78 -14.54 -0.77
CA GLY A 179 -11.05 -15.20 -0.52
C GLY A 179 -11.86 -14.51 0.58
N ALA A 180 -13.18 -14.73 0.51
CA ALA A 180 -14.13 -14.09 1.40
C ALA A 180 -13.85 -14.42 2.87
N GLY A 181 -13.71 -13.38 3.70
CA GLY A 181 -13.49 -13.51 5.14
C GLY A 181 -12.04 -13.80 5.54
N ALA A 182 -11.11 -13.97 4.60
CA ALA A 182 -9.68 -13.97 4.91
C ALA A 182 -9.28 -12.60 5.46
N LEU A 183 -8.68 -12.59 6.65
CA LEU A 183 -8.43 -11.36 7.39
C LEU A 183 -7.06 -11.36 8.06
N TRP A 184 -6.30 -10.30 7.82
CA TRP A 184 -5.16 -9.93 8.64
C TRP A 184 -5.48 -8.67 9.45
N GLU A 185 -5.66 -8.82 10.76
CA GLU A 185 -5.75 -7.71 11.70
C GLU A 185 -4.38 -7.40 12.31
N LEU A 186 -3.93 -6.16 12.17
CA LEU A 186 -2.65 -5.70 12.66
C LEU A 186 -2.79 -4.45 13.52
N GLN A 187 -2.38 -4.56 14.78
CA GLN A 187 -2.18 -3.39 15.62
C GLN A 187 -0.79 -2.82 15.28
N GLY A 188 -0.69 -1.56 14.82
CA GLY A 188 0.60 -0.92 14.53
C GLY A 188 0.97 -0.84 13.05
N HIS A 189 2.26 -0.99 12.74
CA HIS A 189 2.83 -0.72 11.43
C HIS A 189 3.16 -1.99 10.65
N PHE A 190 3.18 -1.90 9.33
CA PHE A 190 3.78 -2.94 8.49
C PHE A 190 4.66 -2.36 7.39
N GLN A 191 5.57 -3.20 6.89
CA GLN A 191 6.50 -2.88 5.82
C GLN A 191 6.50 -4.00 4.77
N VAL A 192 6.23 -3.62 3.53
CA VAL A 192 6.39 -4.47 2.34
C VAL A 192 7.70 -4.08 1.67
N GLY A 193 8.72 -4.91 1.83
CA GLY A 193 10.10 -4.55 1.47
C GLY A 193 10.74 -3.67 2.53
N SER A 194 11.23 -4.26 3.62
CA SER A 194 11.87 -3.51 4.72
C SER A 194 13.29 -3.05 4.35
N THR A 195 14.16 -3.99 4.00
CA THR A 195 15.52 -3.73 3.48
C THR A 195 15.83 -4.62 2.28
N GLY A 196 15.18 -5.77 2.19
CA GLY A 196 15.17 -6.61 1.00
C GLY A 196 13.89 -6.40 0.18
N SER A 197 13.34 -7.51 -0.33
CA SER A 197 12.15 -7.52 -1.18
C SER A 197 10.92 -7.97 -0.40
N GLY A 198 9.79 -7.30 -0.60
CA GLY A 198 8.50 -7.75 -0.09
C GLY A 198 7.40 -7.63 -1.12
N GLU A 199 6.45 -8.55 -1.04
CA GLU A 199 5.26 -8.59 -1.89
C GLU A 199 4.02 -8.85 -1.03
N MET A 200 2.94 -8.10 -1.27
CA MET A 200 1.65 -8.34 -0.64
C MET A 200 0.54 -8.27 -1.67
N THR A 201 -0.30 -9.30 -1.70
CA THR A 201 -1.49 -9.36 -2.54
C THR A 201 -2.73 -9.51 -1.67
N ILE A 202 -3.72 -8.65 -1.90
CA ILE A 202 -5.04 -8.70 -1.26
C ILE A 202 -6.04 -8.87 -2.39
N SER A 203 -6.71 -10.03 -2.45
CA SER A 203 -7.60 -10.37 -3.55
C SER A 203 -8.91 -11.05 -3.14
N ASP A 204 -9.86 -11.12 -4.06
CA ASP A 204 -11.06 -11.97 -3.96
C ASP A 204 -11.86 -11.81 -2.65
N GLY A 205 -11.91 -10.58 -2.11
CA GLY A 205 -12.64 -10.27 -0.87
C GLY A 205 -11.81 -10.40 0.43
N GLY A 206 -10.51 -10.66 0.32
CA GLY A 206 -9.58 -10.66 1.45
C GLY A 206 -9.34 -9.26 2.02
N GLN A 207 -9.00 -9.16 3.30
CA GLN A 207 -8.87 -7.87 3.98
C GLN A 207 -7.63 -7.78 4.87
N VAL A 208 -6.98 -6.61 4.85
CA VAL A 208 -5.88 -6.26 5.76
C VAL A 208 -6.23 -4.95 6.47
N LEU A 209 -6.30 -5.01 7.80
CA LEU A 209 -6.67 -3.87 8.65
C LEU A 209 -5.49 -3.51 9.55
N TYR A 210 -5.03 -2.26 9.50
CA TYR A 210 -3.88 -1.81 10.28
C TYR A 210 -4.10 -0.48 11.01
N SER A 211 -3.63 -0.36 12.25
CA SER A 211 -3.86 0.84 13.07
C SER A 211 -2.72 1.86 13.11
N GLY A 212 -1.61 1.59 12.43
CA GLY A 212 -0.44 2.47 12.34
C GLY A 212 -0.18 2.94 10.91
N ASN A 213 1.06 2.79 10.45
CA ASN A 213 1.51 3.24 9.13
C ASN A 213 2.00 2.05 8.32
N ALA A 214 1.60 2.00 7.06
CA ALA A 214 2.09 1.08 6.06
C ALA A 214 3.19 1.73 5.23
N ARG A 215 4.20 0.96 4.83
CA ARG A 215 5.27 1.42 3.96
C ARG A 215 5.63 0.35 2.93
N VAL A 216 5.67 0.75 1.68
CA VAL A 216 6.12 -0.08 0.55
C VAL A 216 7.49 0.45 0.14
N ALA A 217 8.51 -0.42 0.23
CA ALA A 217 9.93 -0.11 0.09
C ALA A 217 10.46 0.89 1.13
N GLN A 218 10.87 0.38 2.30
CA GLN A 218 11.29 1.18 3.45
C GLN A 218 12.71 1.75 3.35
N ALA A 219 13.69 0.98 2.87
CA ALA A 219 15.11 1.37 2.91
C ALA A 219 15.75 1.43 1.52
N GLY A 220 16.91 2.07 1.38
CA GLY A 220 17.63 2.07 0.10
C GLY A 220 17.96 0.64 -0.36
N ASN A 221 17.84 0.38 -1.67
CA ASN A 221 17.85 -0.93 -2.33
C ASN A 221 16.68 -1.89 -1.98
N SER A 222 15.71 -1.48 -1.16
CA SER A 222 14.53 -2.31 -0.93
C SER A 222 13.54 -2.20 -2.09
N THR A 223 12.84 -3.29 -2.37
CA THR A 223 11.71 -3.33 -3.30
C THR A 223 10.45 -3.76 -2.55
N GLY A 224 9.35 -3.08 -2.80
CA GLY A 224 8.06 -3.41 -2.24
C GLY A 224 6.99 -3.38 -3.31
N GLU A 225 6.15 -4.40 -3.34
CA GLU A 225 4.99 -4.46 -4.22
C GLU A 225 3.74 -4.80 -3.42
N LEU A 226 2.71 -3.98 -3.57
CA LEU A 226 1.42 -4.15 -2.91
C LEU A 226 0.32 -4.08 -3.95
N THR A 227 -0.46 -5.16 -4.07
CA THR A 227 -1.57 -5.27 -5.01
C THR A 227 -2.88 -5.45 -4.25
N ILE A 228 -3.88 -4.64 -4.58
CA ILE A 228 -5.24 -4.77 -4.07
C ILE A 228 -6.16 -4.92 -5.28
N ALA A 229 -6.70 -6.13 -5.45
CA ALA A 229 -7.42 -6.52 -6.65
C ALA A 229 -8.77 -7.17 -6.32
N GLY A 230 -9.78 -6.90 -7.14
CA GLY A 230 -11.08 -7.53 -7.02
C GLY A 230 -12.01 -6.85 -6.01
N THR A 231 -13.30 -6.90 -6.30
CA THR A 231 -14.35 -6.28 -5.48
C THR A 231 -14.38 -6.89 -4.07
N GLY A 232 -14.44 -6.03 -3.05
CA GLY A 232 -14.49 -6.42 -1.64
C GLY A 232 -13.11 -6.66 -1.01
N SER A 233 -12.05 -6.66 -1.80
CA SER A 233 -10.67 -6.67 -1.30
C SER A 233 -10.33 -5.31 -0.69
N LEU A 234 -9.80 -5.31 0.52
CA LEU A 234 -9.60 -4.07 1.29
C LEU A 234 -8.23 -4.03 1.98
N LEU A 235 -7.52 -2.92 1.77
CA LEU A 235 -6.50 -2.45 2.71
C LEU A 235 -7.02 -1.20 3.42
N SER A 236 -7.18 -1.28 4.74
CA SER A 236 -7.67 -0.14 5.54
C SER A 236 -6.73 0.20 6.70
N GLY A 237 -6.41 1.49 6.85
CA GLY A 237 -5.62 1.97 7.98
C GLY A 237 -5.36 3.48 7.98
N ASN A 238 -4.36 3.95 8.73
CA ASN A 238 -4.21 5.40 8.91
C ASN A 238 -3.43 6.09 7.79
N ARG A 239 -2.37 5.45 7.27
CA ARG A 239 -1.44 6.08 6.31
C ARG A 239 -0.68 5.04 5.51
N LEU A 240 -0.41 5.35 4.25
CA LEU A 240 0.43 4.52 3.38
C LEU A 240 1.52 5.37 2.71
N HIS A 241 2.76 4.91 2.78
CA HIS A 241 3.85 5.44 1.95
C HIS A 241 4.21 4.44 0.86
N VAL A 242 4.23 4.90 -0.39
CA VAL A 242 4.69 4.11 -1.54
C VAL A 242 6.03 4.69 -2.00
N GLY A 243 7.10 3.91 -1.82
CA GLY A 243 8.48 4.41 -1.89
C GLY A 243 8.80 5.27 -0.66
N ASN A 244 9.18 4.65 0.46
CA ASN A 244 9.60 5.44 1.64
C ASN A 244 11.08 5.85 1.55
N GLY A 245 11.96 4.90 1.25
CA GLY A 245 13.40 5.10 1.11
C GLY A 245 14.13 5.80 2.25
N SER A 246 15.30 6.37 1.94
CA SER A 246 16.21 6.96 2.92
C SER A 246 16.56 8.41 2.59
N THR A 247 16.90 9.20 3.62
CA THR A 247 17.48 10.55 3.47
C THR A 247 19.01 10.53 3.37
N SER A 248 19.62 9.35 3.33
CA SER A 248 21.07 9.15 3.25
C SER A 248 21.43 7.90 2.43
N GLY A 249 22.66 7.85 1.91
CA GLY A 249 23.11 6.78 1.02
C GLY A 249 22.96 7.12 -0.46
N THR A 250 23.29 6.13 -1.31
CA THR A 250 23.35 6.29 -2.78
C THR A 250 22.31 5.42 -3.51
N THR A 251 21.45 4.72 -2.78
CA THR A 251 20.57 3.69 -3.31
C THR A 251 19.11 4.08 -3.18
N MET A 252 18.30 3.76 -4.20
CA MET A 252 16.87 4.04 -4.24
C MET A 252 16.08 2.91 -3.60
N ALA A 253 14.99 3.24 -2.92
CA ALA A 253 13.93 2.29 -2.58
C ALA A 253 12.84 2.38 -3.66
N THR A 254 12.35 1.25 -4.16
CA THR A 254 11.32 1.23 -5.21
C THR A 254 10.06 0.57 -4.69
N GLY A 255 9.02 1.37 -4.48
CA GLY A 255 7.71 0.89 -4.01
C GLY A 255 6.65 1.02 -5.09
N VAL A 256 5.83 -0.02 -5.25
CA VAL A 256 4.70 -0.06 -6.18
C VAL A 256 3.42 -0.41 -5.43
N LEU A 257 2.37 0.37 -5.65
CA LEU A 257 1.00 0.06 -5.25
C LEU A 257 0.14 -0.09 -6.51
N GLN A 258 -0.55 -1.22 -6.65
CA GLN A 258 -1.50 -1.47 -7.74
C GLN A 258 -2.92 -1.59 -7.18
N LEU A 259 -3.84 -0.80 -7.74
CA LEU A 259 -5.27 -0.77 -7.42
C LEU A 259 -6.05 -1.13 -8.69
N LEU A 260 -6.64 -2.32 -8.74
CA LEU A 260 -7.38 -2.79 -9.91
C LEU A 260 -8.64 -3.58 -9.56
N ASP A 261 -9.53 -3.73 -10.55
CA ASP A 261 -10.72 -4.57 -10.52
C ASP A 261 -11.63 -4.33 -9.30
N GLY A 262 -11.74 -3.08 -8.86
CA GLY A 262 -12.57 -2.68 -7.72
C GLY A 262 -11.97 -2.97 -6.34
N GLY A 263 -10.68 -3.32 -6.25
CA GLY A 263 -9.96 -3.41 -4.98
C GLY A 263 -9.83 -2.03 -4.32
N THR A 264 -10.00 -1.95 -3.00
CA THR A 264 -10.12 -0.68 -2.28
C THR A 264 -8.93 -0.43 -1.36
N LEU A 265 -8.32 0.75 -1.49
CA LEU A 265 -7.49 1.34 -0.44
C LEU A 265 -8.30 2.38 0.33
N GLU A 266 -8.42 2.17 1.64
CA GLU A 266 -9.11 3.08 2.55
C GLU A 266 -8.13 3.64 3.58
N LEU A 267 -7.94 4.97 3.57
CA LEU A 267 -7.13 5.66 4.57
C LEU A 267 -7.97 6.67 5.33
N ILE A 268 -8.19 6.38 6.62
CA ILE A 268 -9.03 7.19 7.50
C ILE A 268 -8.19 7.80 8.62
N GLY A 269 -8.53 9.04 8.97
CA GLY A 269 -8.14 9.72 10.20
C GLY A 269 -7.85 11.19 9.99
N SER A 270 -8.44 12.05 10.82
CA SER A 270 -8.15 13.47 10.87
C SER A 270 -6.74 13.72 11.41
N GLY A 271 -5.83 14.27 10.60
CA GLY A 271 -4.60 14.85 11.12
C GLY A 271 -4.44 16.30 10.67
N SER A 272 -4.00 17.16 11.58
CA SER A 272 -3.68 18.55 11.28
C SER A 272 -2.29 18.68 10.64
N ASN A 273 -2.21 19.41 9.52
CA ASN A 273 -1.00 19.92 8.85
C ASN A 273 -0.06 18.87 8.21
N GLY A 274 -0.37 18.38 7.00
CA GLY A 274 0.59 17.75 6.06
C GLY A 274 1.35 16.50 6.55
N SER A 275 1.06 16.04 7.77
CA SER A 275 1.68 14.92 8.48
C SER A 275 0.61 14.03 9.13
N GLY A 276 -0.63 14.17 8.70
CA GLY A 276 -1.84 13.59 9.29
C GLY A 276 -2.13 12.15 8.87
N ASN A 277 -3.11 11.53 9.54
CA ASN A 277 -3.71 10.27 9.07
C ASN A 277 -4.55 10.54 7.80
N GLY A 278 -5.10 9.51 7.18
CA GLY A 278 -5.87 9.62 5.95
C GLY A 278 -5.05 10.01 4.71
N LEU A 279 -3.72 9.84 4.73
CA LEU A 279 -2.82 10.33 3.68
C LEU A 279 -2.14 9.17 2.92
N LEU A 280 -2.19 9.23 1.59
CA LEU A 280 -1.34 8.44 0.71
C LEU A 280 -0.14 9.31 0.29
N ILE A 281 1.08 8.88 0.61
CA ILE A 281 2.29 9.59 0.20
C ILE A 281 3.09 8.77 -0.80
N ILE A 282 3.49 9.42 -1.89
CA ILE A 282 4.32 8.86 -2.94
C ILE A 282 5.73 9.45 -2.83
N ALA A 283 6.74 8.57 -2.82
CA ALA A 283 8.15 8.90 -2.82
C ALA A 283 8.56 9.84 -1.66
N TRP A 284 8.42 9.36 -0.41
CA TRP A 284 8.58 10.16 0.80
C TRP A 284 9.96 10.84 0.91
N ASN A 285 11.05 10.09 0.72
CA ASN A 285 12.42 10.60 0.85
C ASN A 285 13.09 10.82 -0.52
N SER A 286 14.13 11.65 -0.56
CA SER A 286 14.85 11.95 -1.82
C SER A 286 15.60 10.79 -2.45
N ARG A 287 15.70 9.62 -1.79
CA ARG A 287 16.17 8.37 -2.40
C ARG A 287 15.06 7.32 -2.40
N SER A 288 13.90 7.69 -2.91
CA SER A 288 12.78 6.79 -3.08
C SER A 288 12.11 7.03 -4.42
N GLU A 289 11.67 5.93 -5.01
CA GLU A 289 10.81 5.87 -6.16
C GLU A 289 9.50 5.23 -5.70
N GLY A 290 8.39 5.92 -5.92
CA GLY A 290 7.06 5.44 -5.56
C GLY A 290 6.18 5.47 -6.79
N THR A 291 5.54 4.35 -7.12
CA THR A 291 4.57 4.28 -8.23
C THR A 291 3.22 3.81 -7.69
N VAL A 292 2.17 4.58 -7.94
CA VAL A 292 0.78 4.17 -7.70
C VAL A 292 0.12 3.95 -9.05
N VAL A 293 -0.56 2.82 -9.21
CA VAL A 293 -1.20 2.41 -10.47
C VAL A 293 -2.68 2.20 -10.24
N PHE A 294 -3.51 2.86 -11.04
CA PHE A 294 -4.93 2.56 -11.17
C PHE A 294 -5.19 1.79 -12.48
N GLY A 295 -5.65 0.56 -12.34
CA GLY A 295 -5.84 -0.36 -13.46
C GLY A 295 -4.54 -1.08 -13.86
N GLY A 296 -4.19 -1.02 -15.13
CA GLY A 296 -3.02 -1.69 -15.69
C GLY A 296 -1.71 -0.93 -15.47
N PRO A 297 -0.54 -1.60 -15.46
CA PRO A 297 0.75 -0.91 -15.43
C PRO A 297 0.99 -0.01 -16.65
N ALA A 298 1.95 0.91 -16.53
CA ALA A 298 2.30 1.84 -17.63
C ALA A 298 2.74 1.09 -18.89
N GLY A 299 2.24 1.51 -20.05
CA GLY A 299 2.47 0.92 -21.36
C GLY A 299 1.88 -0.49 -21.54
N GLN A 300 1.10 -1.00 -20.57
CA GLN A 300 0.41 -2.29 -20.65
C GLN A 300 -1.07 -2.10 -21.01
N SER A 301 -1.79 -3.22 -21.19
CA SER A 301 -3.23 -3.16 -21.42
C SER A 301 -3.96 -2.59 -20.19
N PRO A 302 -4.97 -1.72 -20.37
CA PRO A 302 -5.76 -1.19 -19.27
C PRO A 302 -6.55 -2.30 -18.56
N ALA A 303 -6.73 -2.15 -17.25
CA ALA A 303 -7.60 -3.02 -16.42
C ALA A 303 -8.77 -2.20 -15.83
N ALA A 304 -9.73 -2.83 -15.15
CA ALA A 304 -10.72 -2.03 -14.42
C ALA A 304 -10.02 -1.31 -13.24
N PRO A 305 -10.40 -0.07 -12.91
CA PRO A 305 -9.73 0.67 -11.85
C PRO A 305 -10.06 0.06 -10.47
N GLY A 306 -9.12 0.17 -9.53
CA GLY A 306 -9.43 0.05 -8.11
C GLY A 306 -10.03 1.34 -7.55
N GLN A 307 -10.29 1.37 -6.26
CA GLN A 307 -10.89 2.49 -5.54
C GLN A 307 -9.93 3.07 -4.51
N LEU A 308 -9.95 4.40 -4.39
CA LEU A 308 -9.19 5.12 -3.38
C LEU A 308 -10.13 5.96 -2.51
N LEU A 309 -10.22 5.60 -1.23
CA LEU A 309 -11.03 6.29 -0.23
C LEU A 309 -10.09 6.90 0.82
N ILE A 310 -9.69 8.15 0.63
CA ILE A 310 -8.71 8.81 1.51
C ILE A 310 -9.26 10.12 2.06
N GLU A 311 -9.13 10.31 3.37
CA GLU A 311 -9.72 11.47 4.05
C GLU A 311 -8.90 12.76 3.86
N SER A 312 -7.56 12.66 3.84
CA SER A 312 -6.67 13.83 3.83
C SER A 312 -6.03 14.12 2.47
N GLY A 313 -5.97 13.15 1.56
CA GLY A 313 -5.47 13.35 0.20
C GLY A 313 -4.21 12.57 -0.18
N LEU A 314 -3.75 12.86 -1.40
CA LEU A 314 -2.58 12.26 -2.03
C LEU A 314 -1.45 13.29 -2.10
N HIS A 315 -0.26 12.90 -1.68
CA HIS A 315 0.90 13.80 -1.60
C HIS A 315 2.13 13.20 -2.30
N PHE A 316 2.66 13.92 -3.28
CA PHE A 316 4.00 13.65 -3.82
C PHE A 316 5.04 14.34 -2.94
N SER A 317 6.14 13.67 -2.60
CA SER A 317 7.08 14.21 -1.62
C SER A 317 8.46 14.50 -2.20
N ASN A 318 9.54 14.01 -1.58
CA ASN A 318 10.91 14.43 -1.88
C ASN A 318 11.63 13.55 -2.90
N GLY A 319 11.10 12.36 -3.20
CA GLY A 319 11.68 11.42 -4.17
C GLY A 319 11.06 11.55 -5.57
N THR A 320 11.16 10.49 -6.35
CA THR A 320 10.53 10.38 -7.67
C THR A 320 9.21 9.65 -7.54
N GLY A 321 8.10 10.38 -7.60
CA GLY A 321 6.76 9.83 -7.52
C GLY A 321 6.10 9.76 -8.88
N THR A 322 5.44 8.65 -9.17
CA THR A 322 4.66 8.43 -10.39
C THR A 322 3.26 7.98 -10.03
N LEU A 323 2.25 8.60 -10.65
CA LEU A 323 0.88 8.12 -10.66
C LEU A 323 0.53 7.67 -12.08
N VAL A 324 0.23 6.40 -12.24
CA VAL A 324 -0.17 5.80 -13.52
C VAL A 324 -1.68 5.56 -13.50
N ILE A 325 -2.36 6.08 -14.51
CA ILE A 325 -3.79 5.94 -14.73
C ILE A 325 -3.97 5.25 -16.07
N ASN A 326 -4.25 3.94 -16.04
CA ASN A 326 -4.40 3.14 -17.24
C ASN A 326 -5.54 2.15 -17.04
N HIS A 327 -6.78 2.63 -17.23
CA HIS A 327 -7.95 1.86 -16.86
C HIS A 327 -9.08 1.87 -17.90
N THR A 328 -10.02 0.93 -17.77
CA THR A 328 -11.15 0.75 -18.70
C THR A 328 -12.46 1.42 -18.27
N GLY A 329 -12.49 2.01 -17.05
CA GLY A 329 -13.68 2.62 -16.46
C GLY A 329 -13.63 4.14 -16.27
N LEU A 330 -14.56 4.65 -15.48
CA LEU A 330 -14.54 6.00 -14.89
C LEU A 330 -13.91 5.92 -13.51
N LEU A 331 -12.96 6.81 -13.23
CA LEU A 331 -12.36 6.99 -11.91
C LEU A 331 -12.62 8.43 -11.45
N GLU A 332 -13.59 8.59 -10.54
CA GLU A 332 -13.87 9.87 -9.89
C GLU A 332 -13.15 9.94 -8.54
N MET A 333 -12.46 11.05 -8.31
CA MET A 333 -11.68 11.28 -7.09
C MET A 333 -12.09 12.62 -6.47
N ASP A 334 -12.27 12.60 -5.15
CA ASP A 334 -12.75 13.74 -4.37
C ASP A 334 -11.88 13.91 -3.12
N PHE A 335 -10.61 14.21 -3.35
CA PHE A 335 -9.62 14.48 -2.30
C PHE A 335 -8.51 15.36 -2.88
N PRO A 336 -7.84 16.16 -2.04
CA PRO A 336 -6.79 17.04 -2.53
C PRO A 336 -5.58 16.24 -3.03
N VAL A 337 -4.94 16.75 -4.08
CA VAL A 337 -3.67 16.24 -4.61
C VAL A 337 -2.64 17.34 -4.51
N THR A 338 -1.52 17.04 -3.85
CA THR A 338 -0.43 18.01 -3.65
C THR A 338 0.86 17.53 -4.31
N GLY A 339 1.54 18.48 -4.94
CA GLY A 339 2.74 18.29 -5.74
C GLY A 339 4.00 17.99 -4.93
N PRO A 340 5.09 17.63 -5.63
CA PRO A 340 6.36 17.30 -5.01
C PRO A 340 6.92 18.49 -4.21
N VAL A 341 7.47 18.20 -3.03
CA VAL A 341 8.06 19.23 -2.15
C VAL A 341 9.48 19.59 -2.60
N ASN A 342 10.32 18.58 -2.80
CA ASN A 342 11.70 18.70 -3.31
C ASN A 342 12.03 17.62 -4.36
N GLY A 343 11.04 16.78 -4.67
CA GLY A 343 11.18 15.63 -5.55
C GLY A 343 10.75 15.93 -6.97
N THR A 344 10.56 14.87 -7.75
CA THR A 344 9.88 14.93 -9.04
C THR A 344 8.55 14.20 -8.92
N GLY A 345 7.49 14.81 -9.42
CA GLY A 345 6.19 14.19 -9.58
C GLY A 345 5.89 14.03 -11.06
N HIS A 346 5.37 12.88 -11.44
CA HIS A 346 4.80 12.66 -12.77
C HIS A 346 3.44 11.95 -12.67
N ILE A 347 2.43 12.49 -13.36
CA ILE A 347 1.16 11.82 -13.58
C ILE A 347 1.11 11.41 -15.05
N GLN A 348 0.90 10.13 -15.29
CA GLN A 348 0.76 9.54 -16.63
C GLN A 348 -0.66 8.99 -16.77
N ALA A 349 -1.49 9.63 -17.58
CA ALA A 349 -2.82 9.16 -17.94
C ALA A 349 -2.78 8.51 -19.33
N GLU A 350 -2.89 7.18 -19.39
CA GLU A 350 -2.74 6.42 -20.65
C GLU A 350 -4.09 6.01 -21.25
N ASN A 351 -5.05 5.63 -20.41
CA ASN A 351 -6.37 5.16 -20.85
C ASN A 351 -7.43 5.44 -19.79
N GLY A 352 -8.66 5.59 -20.26
CA GLY A 352 -9.85 5.75 -19.42
C GLY A 352 -10.13 7.19 -19.05
N THR A 353 -11.19 7.39 -18.27
CA THR A 353 -11.63 8.72 -17.84
C THR A 353 -11.37 8.89 -16.34
N SER A 354 -10.46 9.78 -15.98
CA SER A 354 -10.14 10.14 -14.60
C SER A 354 -10.51 11.58 -14.32
N LEU A 355 -11.44 11.81 -13.38
CA LEU A 355 -11.95 13.13 -13.05
C LEU A 355 -11.77 13.42 -11.56
N PHE A 356 -11.06 14.50 -11.25
CA PHE A 356 -10.92 15.01 -9.91
C PHE A 356 -11.90 16.16 -9.70
N VAL A 357 -13.05 15.84 -9.11
CA VAL A 357 -14.26 16.69 -9.15
C VAL A 357 -14.45 17.60 -7.94
N GLY A 358 -13.88 17.26 -6.78
CA GLY A 358 -14.08 18.04 -5.55
C GLY A 358 -12.82 18.33 -4.72
N GLY A 359 -11.68 17.70 -5.05
CA GLY A 359 -10.39 18.03 -4.45
C GLY A 359 -9.66 19.16 -5.17
N ASP A 360 -9.04 20.08 -4.42
CA ASP A 360 -8.13 21.07 -4.99
C ASP A 360 -6.83 20.37 -5.44
N PHE A 361 -6.46 20.55 -6.71
CA PHE A 361 -5.12 20.25 -7.19
C PHE A 361 -4.19 21.40 -6.84
N ASP A 362 -3.09 21.08 -6.17
CA ASP A 362 -1.93 21.95 -6.02
C ASP A 362 -0.71 21.14 -6.40
N TYR A 363 -0.61 20.78 -7.67
CA TYR A 363 0.34 19.79 -8.17
C TYR A 363 1.33 20.43 -9.14
N SER A 364 2.56 20.68 -8.67
CA SER A 364 3.65 21.28 -9.46
C SER A 364 4.47 20.30 -10.30
N GLY A 365 4.13 19.00 -10.29
CA GLY A 365 4.81 18.02 -11.13
C GLY A 365 4.29 18.05 -12.57
N SER A 366 4.85 17.20 -13.44
CA SER A 366 4.37 17.10 -14.81
C SER A 366 3.16 16.18 -14.92
N LEU A 367 2.30 16.48 -15.89
CA LEU A 367 1.16 15.68 -16.32
C LEU A 367 1.30 15.36 -17.81
N ALA A 368 1.24 14.07 -18.15
CA ALA A 368 1.09 13.61 -19.53
C ALA A 368 -0.27 12.93 -19.69
N ILE A 369 -1.01 13.31 -20.73
CA ILE A 369 -2.30 12.72 -21.10
C ILE A 369 -2.12 12.12 -22.48
N ASP A 370 -2.06 10.80 -22.57
CA ASP A 370 -1.91 10.11 -23.85
C ASP A 370 -3.23 10.08 -24.63
N ALA A 371 -3.10 9.83 -25.93
CA ALA A 371 -4.23 9.62 -26.81
C ALA A 371 -5.15 8.49 -26.30
N GLY A 372 -6.43 8.81 -26.08
CA GLY A 372 -7.43 7.89 -25.53
C GLY A 372 -7.66 8.00 -24.03
N ALA A 373 -6.87 8.80 -23.32
CA ALA A 373 -7.13 9.18 -21.94
C ALA A 373 -7.93 10.50 -21.85
N THR A 374 -8.76 10.59 -20.82
CA THR A 374 -9.38 11.85 -20.38
C THR A 374 -8.98 12.11 -18.95
N PHE A 375 -8.39 13.29 -18.70
CA PHE A 375 -7.99 13.73 -17.37
C PHE A 375 -8.66 15.06 -17.05
N GLY A 376 -9.35 15.15 -15.92
CA GLY A 376 -9.97 16.37 -15.45
C GLY A 376 -9.50 16.76 -14.05
N ALA A 377 -9.16 18.03 -13.86
CA ALA A 377 -8.76 18.57 -12.55
C ALA A 377 -9.12 20.06 -12.41
N ALA A 378 -9.21 20.52 -11.16
CA ALA A 378 -9.42 21.92 -10.80
C ALA A 378 -8.29 22.39 -9.86
N GLY A 379 -7.81 23.62 -10.01
CA GLY A 379 -6.72 24.17 -9.18
C GLY A 379 -5.48 24.48 -10.01
N THR A 380 -4.31 24.06 -9.54
CA THR A 380 -3.01 24.29 -10.18
C THR A 380 -2.34 22.97 -10.59
N LEU A 381 -1.88 22.92 -11.83
CA LEU A 381 -1.01 21.90 -12.40
C LEU A 381 0.37 22.50 -12.72
N GLY A 382 1.40 21.67 -12.82
CA GLY A 382 2.70 22.03 -13.40
C GLY A 382 2.67 21.88 -14.91
N ASP A 383 3.78 21.49 -15.53
CA ASP A 383 3.83 21.27 -16.98
C ASP A 383 2.80 20.23 -17.44
N VAL A 384 2.08 20.53 -18.52
CA VAL A 384 1.05 19.64 -19.09
C VAL A 384 1.37 19.33 -20.55
N ASP A 385 1.50 18.03 -20.84
CA ASP A 385 1.55 17.49 -22.20
C ASP A 385 0.25 16.77 -22.53
N ASN A 386 -0.58 17.37 -23.39
CA ASN A 386 -1.90 16.86 -23.73
C ASN A 386 -1.93 16.32 -25.16
N GLU A 387 -1.92 14.99 -25.27
CA GLU A 387 -2.19 14.23 -26.51
C GLU A 387 -3.56 13.52 -26.47
N GLY A 388 -4.31 13.66 -25.37
CA GLY A 388 -5.64 13.08 -25.14
C GLY A 388 -6.71 14.15 -24.89
N THR A 389 -7.43 14.07 -23.78
CA THR A 389 -8.42 15.09 -23.40
C THR A 389 -8.13 15.67 -22.02
N LEU A 390 -7.93 16.97 -21.95
CA LEU A 390 -7.86 17.73 -20.70
C LEU A 390 -9.21 18.39 -20.44
N VAL A 391 -9.85 18.08 -19.30
CA VAL A 391 -11.08 18.72 -18.84
C VAL A 391 -10.74 19.75 -17.76
N ALA A 392 -10.97 21.03 -18.05
CA ALA A 392 -10.80 22.07 -17.04
C ALA A 392 -11.91 21.97 -15.99
N SER A 393 -11.54 22.05 -14.71
CA SER A 393 -12.45 22.22 -13.57
C SER A 393 -13.70 21.31 -13.54
N PRO A 394 -13.57 19.98 -13.73
CA PRO A 394 -14.71 19.09 -13.99
C PRO A 394 -15.81 19.20 -12.92
N GLY A 395 -17.05 19.37 -13.38
CA GLY A 395 -18.25 19.48 -12.54
C GLY A 395 -18.57 20.90 -12.05
N LYS A 396 -17.72 21.88 -12.35
CA LYS A 396 -17.90 23.30 -12.03
C LYS A 396 -17.34 24.15 -13.18
N SER A 397 -17.55 25.46 -13.13
CA SER A 397 -16.82 26.38 -14.02
C SER A 397 -15.88 27.26 -13.20
N ALA A 398 -14.58 27.14 -13.43
CA ALA A 398 -13.52 27.82 -12.69
C ALA A 398 -12.22 27.90 -13.50
N THR A 399 -11.24 28.66 -12.98
CA THR A 399 -9.90 28.70 -13.56
C THR A 399 -9.10 27.45 -13.19
N LEU A 400 -8.53 26.81 -14.20
CA LEU A 400 -7.43 25.85 -14.07
C LEU A 400 -6.12 26.58 -14.37
N THR A 401 -5.22 26.65 -13.41
CA THR A 401 -3.89 27.22 -13.60
C THR A 401 -2.90 26.13 -14.00
N ILE A 402 -2.13 26.37 -15.05
CA ILE A 402 -0.94 25.59 -15.42
C ILE A 402 0.26 26.47 -15.08
N ASP A 403 0.88 26.22 -13.92
CA ASP A 403 2.10 26.90 -13.49
C ASP A 403 3.34 26.26 -14.12
N GLY A 404 3.40 26.33 -15.44
CA GLY A 404 4.36 25.67 -16.30
C GLY A 404 4.02 25.87 -17.77
N ASP A 405 4.58 25.03 -18.64
CA ASP A 405 4.28 25.03 -20.06
C ASP A 405 3.09 24.10 -20.38
N TYR A 406 2.35 24.43 -21.45
CA TYR A 406 1.25 23.59 -21.97
C TYR A 406 1.48 23.23 -23.44
N SER A 407 1.65 21.95 -23.73
CA SER A 407 1.61 21.41 -25.09
C SER A 407 0.25 20.77 -25.40
N HIS A 408 -0.27 21.08 -26.59
CA HIS A 408 -1.51 20.54 -27.12
C HIS A 408 -1.26 19.86 -28.47
N GLY A 409 -1.45 18.55 -28.50
CA GLY A 409 -1.19 17.68 -29.64
C GLY A 409 -2.20 17.83 -30.78
N ASP A 410 -1.88 17.20 -31.93
CA ASP A 410 -2.66 17.32 -33.18
C ASP A 410 -4.07 16.73 -33.09
N ASN A 411 -4.30 15.78 -32.18
CA ASN A 411 -5.58 15.12 -31.96
C ASN A 411 -6.11 15.31 -30.53
N ALA A 412 -5.48 16.19 -29.76
CA ALA A 412 -5.86 16.45 -28.40
C ALA A 412 -7.15 17.27 -28.33
N VAL A 413 -7.82 17.20 -27.17
CA VAL A 413 -9.01 17.98 -26.86
C VAL A 413 -8.77 18.78 -25.58
N LEU A 414 -9.06 20.07 -25.65
CA LEU A 414 -9.21 20.91 -24.47
C LEU A 414 -10.70 21.11 -24.23
N GLU A 415 -11.25 20.44 -23.22
CA GLU A 415 -12.66 20.50 -22.86
C GLU A 415 -12.92 21.62 -21.86
N ILE A 416 -13.81 22.55 -22.24
CA ILE A 416 -14.17 23.75 -21.49
C ILE A 416 -15.63 23.65 -21.05
N GLN A 417 -15.90 23.83 -19.75
CA GLN A 417 -17.25 23.77 -19.21
C GLN A 417 -17.88 25.16 -19.07
N PHE A 418 -19.17 25.22 -19.37
CA PHE A 418 -20.01 26.39 -19.17
C PHE A 418 -20.94 26.18 -17.99
N ALA A 419 -21.07 27.17 -17.12
CA ALA A 419 -22.12 27.25 -16.12
C ALA A 419 -23.07 28.43 -16.44
N PRO A 420 -24.33 28.37 -15.98
CA PRO A 420 -25.23 29.51 -16.07
C PRO A 420 -24.65 30.77 -15.41
N GLY A 421 -24.72 31.93 -16.07
CA GLY A 421 -24.37 33.22 -15.48
C GLY A 421 -23.01 33.79 -15.91
N PRO A 422 -22.85 34.08 -17.20
CA PRO A 422 -21.59 34.09 -17.99
C PRO A 422 -20.34 33.52 -17.31
N VAL A 423 -20.39 32.28 -16.83
CA VAL A 423 -19.21 31.61 -16.25
C VAL A 423 -18.76 30.50 -17.19
N VAL A 424 -17.52 30.62 -17.68
CA VAL A 424 -16.83 29.61 -18.47
C VAL A 424 -15.57 29.19 -17.72
N ASP A 425 -15.08 27.99 -17.97
CA ASP A 425 -13.71 27.65 -17.59
C ASP A 425 -12.69 28.53 -18.31
N LEU A 426 -11.62 28.82 -17.58
CA LEU A 426 -10.43 29.45 -18.12
C LEU A 426 -9.24 28.56 -17.79
N VAL A 427 -8.43 28.22 -18.79
CA VAL A 427 -7.10 27.69 -18.55
C VAL A 427 -6.10 28.84 -18.57
N GLU A 428 -5.43 29.09 -17.46
CA GLU A 428 -4.41 30.13 -17.34
C GLU A 428 -3.02 29.49 -17.25
N VAL A 429 -2.17 29.76 -18.23
CA VAL A 429 -0.81 29.19 -18.34
C VAL A 429 0.23 30.26 -17.99
N THR A 430 1.12 29.97 -17.05
CA THR A 430 2.19 30.91 -16.65
C THR A 430 3.41 30.86 -17.58
N GLY A 431 3.64 29.70 -18.21
CA GLY A 431 4.67 29.47 -19.21
C GLY A 431 4.19 29.68 -20.65
N GLU A 432 4.84 28.98 -21.58
CA GLU A 432 4.51 28.99 -23.00
C GLU A 432 3.39 27.98 -23.34
N VAL A 433 2.55 28.33 -24.29
CA VAL A 433 1.58 27.41 -24.89
C VAL A 433 2.02 27.06 -26.30
N THR A 434 2.12 25.76 -26.60
CA THR A 434 2.35 25.24 -27.95
C THR A 434 1.17 24.41 -28.43
N ILE A 435 0.48 24.88 -29.48
CA ILE A 435 -0.68 24.22 -30.09
C ILE A 435 -0.30 23.68 -31.47
N SER A 436 -0.18 22.37 -31.60
CA SER A 436 0.14 21.72 -32.88
C SER A 436 -1.11 21.50 -33.75
N GLY A 437 -2.28 21.37 -33.12
CA GLY A 437 -3.55 21.18 -33.79
C GLY A 437 -4.68 20.95 -32.79
N GLY A 438 -5.38 19.83 -32.91
CA GLY A 438 -6.40 19.42 -31.95
C GLY A 438 -7.67 20.29 -31.97
N SER A 439 -8.49 20.13 -30.93
CA SER A 439 -9.76 20.82 -30.84
C SER A 439 -10.07 21.35 -29.45
N VAL A 440 -10.91 22.38 -29.40
CA VAL A 440 -11.57 22.81 -28.15
C VAL A 440 -12.97 22.21 -28.11
N GLY A 441 -13.24 21.45 -27.06
CA GLY A 441 -14.54 20.84 -26.76
C GLY A 441 -15.34 21.66 -25.76
N PHE A 442 -16.67 21.52 -25.79
CA PHE A 442 -17.57 22.25 -24.91
C PHE A 442 -18.63 21.36 -24.27
N SER A 443 -18.76 21.48 -22.96
CA SER A 443 -19.84 20.90 -22.18
C SER A 443 -20.58 21.96 -21.37
N PHE A 444 -21.86 21.70 -21.14
CA PHE A 444 -22.76 22.60 -20.44
C PHE A 444 -23.21 21.93 -19.15
N LEU A 445 -22.92 22.57 -18.03
CA LEU A 445 -23.45 22.15 -16.74
C LEU A 445 -24.98 22.35 -16.70
N PRO A 446 -25.72 21.59 -15.89
CA PRO A 446 -27.15 21.77 -15.79
C PRO A 446 -27.55 23.19 -15.35
N GLY A 447 -28.40 23.86 -16.13
CA GLY A 447 -29.04 25.12 -15.74
C GLY A 447 -29.56 25.96 -16.91
N ASP A 448 -30.06 27.17 -16.61
CA ASP A 448 -30.70 28.05 -17.59
C ASP A 448 -29.71 29.03 -18.23
N TYR A 449 -29.52 28.90 -19.54
CA TYR A 449 -28.64 29.75 -20.35
C TYR A 449 -29.37 30.87 -21.11
N GLY A 450 -30.66 31.06 -20.85
CA GLY A 450 -31.54 32.02 -21.54
C GLY A 450 -31.13 33.49 -21.47
N SER A 451 -30.15 33.84 -20.63
CA SER A 451 -29.63 35.22 -20.47
C SER A 451 -28.18 35.41 -20.88
N GLU A 452 -27.52 34.40 -21.45
CA GLU A 452 -26.11 34.52 -21.82
C GLU A 452 -25.89 35.59 -22.91
N PRO A 453 -24.92 36.51 -22.72
CA PRO A 453 -24.58 37.51 -23.72
C PRO A 453 -24.13 36.88 -25.05
N ILE A 454 -24.75 37.34 -26.14
CA ILE A 454 -24.35 36.98 -27.51
C ILE A 454 -23.24 37.95 -27.93
N ASP A 455 -22.30 37.47 -28.75
CA ASP A 455 -21.13 38.18 -29.25
C ASP A 455 -20.11 38.58 -28.16
N GLU A 456 -20.26 38.10 -26.92
CA GLU A 456 -19.25 38.27 -25.88
C GLU A 456 -18.05 37.35 -26.15
N LEU A 457 -16.86 37.86 -25.83
CA LEU A 457 -15.60 37.13 -25.94
C LEU A 457 -15.24 36.55 -24.57
N TYR A 458 -15.34 35.24 -24.46
CA TYR A 458 -15.00 34.51 -23.26
C TYR A 458 -13.56 33.98 -23.37
N PRO A 459 -12.61 34.45 -22.55
CA PRO A 459 -11.27 33.86 -22.55
C PRO A 459 -11.36 32.42 -22.06
N VAL A 460 -10.85 31.48 -22.84
CA VAL A 460 -10.82 30.05 -22.50
C VAL A 460 -9.40 29.52 -22.29
N LEU A 461 -8.41 30.22 -22.85
CA LEU A 461 -6.99 29.94 -22.64
C LEU A 461 -6.18 31.24 -22.66
N THR A 462 -5.32 31.45 -21.67
CA THR A 462 -4.33 32.53 -21.63
C THR A 462 -2.93 31.98 -21.38
N ALA A 463 -1.89 32.66 -21.88
CA ALA A 463 -0.50 32.24 -21.69
C ALA A 463 0.45 33.42 -21.46
N ALA A 464 1.04 33.53 -20.27
CA ALA A 464 1.96 34.64 -19.97
C ALA A 464 3.29 34.55 -20.75
N GLY A 465 3.73 33.34 -21.13
CA GLY A 465 4.86 33.11 -22.04
C GLY A 465 4.50 33.24 -23.53
N GLY A 466 3.22 33.43 -23.84
CA GLY A 466 2.69 33.53 -25.21
C GLY A 466 2.21 32.21 -25.80
N ILE A 467 1.43 32.33 -26.86
CA ILE A 467 0.81 31.20 -27.56
C ILE A 467 1.44 31.05 -28.95
N THR A 468 1.97 29.86 -29.25
CA THR A 468 2.44 29.46 -30.58
C THR A 468 1.51 28.42 -31.17
N GLY A 469 1.07 28.65 -32.41
CA GLY A 469 0.17 27.75 -33.13
C GLY A 469 -1.31 28.08 -32.92
N THR A 470 -2.20 27.21 -33.40
CA THR A 470 -3.65 27.42 -33.38
C THR A 470 -4.39 26.09 -33.27
N PHE A 471 -5.49 26.04 -32.53
CA PHE A 471 -6.41 24.91 -32.56
C PHE A 471 -6.91 24.62 -33.99
N GLY A 472 -7.09 23.34 -34.31
CA GLY A 472 -7.53 22.89 -35.63
C GLY A 472 -9.05 22.97 -35.84
N ALA A 473 -9.84 22.67 -34.82
CA ALA A 473 -11.31 22.67 -34.90
C ALA A 473 -12.00 22.95 -33.55
N LEU A 474 -13.32 23.12 -33.61
CA LEU A 474 -14.21 23.04 -32.44
C LEU A 474 -14.84 21.64 -32.41
N ASP A 475 -14.65 20.91 -31.31
CA ASP A 475 -15.31 19.61 -31.09
C ASP A 475 -16.59 19.81 -30.28
N THR A 476 -17.68 20.09 -30.99
CA THR A 476 -18.96 20.37 -30.37
C THR A 476 -20.09 19.84 -31.24
N SER A 477 -21.21 19.52 -30.59
CA SER A 477 -22.43 19.13 -31.28
C SER A 477 -23.05 20.26 -32.12
N ASN A 478 -22.60 21.52 -31.96
CA ASN A 478 -23.10 22.66 -32.73
C ASN A 478 -22.00 23.70 -33.06
N PRO A 479 -21.07 23.39 -33.98
CA PRO A 479 -19.91 24.26 -34.24
C PRO A 479 -20.29 25.59 -34.91
N ALA A 480 -21.50 25.71 -35.47
CA ALA A 480 -21.96 26.95 -36.10
C ALA A 480 -22.32 28.06 -35.11
N ALA A 481 -22.50 27.73 -33.82
CA ALA A 481 -22.85 28.69 -32.78
C ALA A 481 -21.61 29.33 -32.12
N PHE A 482 -20.41 28.83 -32.42
CA PHE A 482 -19.19 29.17 -31.70
C PHE A 482 -18.03 29.46 -32.68
N GLN A 483 -17.12 30.33 -32.27
CA GLN A 483 -15.85 30.56 -32.98
C GLN A 483 -14.74 30.78 -31.98
N LEU A 484 -13.56 30.24 -32.29
CA LEU A 484 -12.32 30.61 -31.59
C LEU A 484 -11.69 31.84 -32.24
N ILE A 485 -11.22 32.76 -31.39
CA ILE A 485 -10.45 33.93 -31.79
C ILE A 485 -9.13 33.91 -31.05
N HIS A 486 -8.02 33.90 -31.80
CA HIS A 486 -6.68 33.97 -31.22
C HIS A 486 -6.20 35.41 -31.33
N ASP A 487 -5.94 36.04 -30.18
CA ASP A 487 -5.45 37.41 -30.10
C ASP A 487 -4.30 37.49 -29.11
N GLY A 488 -3.08 37.56 -29.66
CA GLY A 488 -1.84 37.56 -28.89
C GLY A 488 -1.74 36.36 -27.96
N ASP A 489 -1.80 36.64 -26.67
CA ASP A 489 -1.57 35.69 -25.57
C ASP A 489 -2.88 35.09 -25.02
N THR A 490 -3.98 35.21 -25.78
CA THR A 490 -5.31 34.75 -25.37
C THR A 490 -6.09 34.10 -26.51
N VAL A 491 -6.75 32.99 -26.20
CA VAL A 491 -7.78 32.37 -27.03
C VAL A 491 -9.13 32.67 -26.42
N TYR A 492 -10.00 33.29 -27.21
CA TYR A 492 -11.37 33.60 -26.87
C TYR A 492 -12.34 32.66 -27.57
N LEU A 493 -13.40 32.29 -26.87
CA LEU A 493 -14.62 31.80 -27.47
C LEU A 493 -15.60 32.95 -27.69
N GLN A 494 -16.14 33.03 -28.90
CA GLN A 494 -17.28 33.90 -29.21
C GLN A 494 -18.53 33.06 -29.47
N VAL A 495 -19.67 33.46 -28.90
CA VAL A 495 -20.98 32.80 -29.06
C VAL A 495 -21.87 33.64 -29.99
N PHE A 496 -22.37 33.08 -31.09
CA PHE A 496 -23.08 33.83 -32.15
C PHE A 496 -24.57 33.53 -32.30
N ASP A 497 -25.06 32.38 -31.82
CA ASP A 497 -26.43 31.94 -32.12
C ASP A 497 -27.25 31.67 -30.86
N ARG A 498 -28.46 32.25 -30.83
CA ARG A 498 -29.49 32.05 -29.80
C ARG A 498 -30.02 30.63 -29.73
N LEU A 499 -29.80 29.79 -30.75
CA LEU A 499 -30.20 28.37 -30.75
C LEU A 499 -29.52 27.51 -29.67
N PHE A 500 -28.59 28.09 -28.91
CA PHE A 500 -28.06 27.53 -27.66
C PHE A 500 -29.04 27.66 -26.47
N GLN A 501 -29.85 28.73 -26.40
CA GLN A 501 -30.76 29.00 -25.28
C GLN A 501 -32.00 28.11 -25.27
N ASP A 502 -32.51 27.69 -26.43
CA ASP A 502 -33.74 26.90 -26.54
C ASP A 502 -33.54 25.38 -26.32
N ARG A 503 -32.28 24.90 -26.26
CA ARG A 503 -31.95 23.46 -26.22
C ARG A 503 -31.41 22.93 -24.90
N TYR A 504 -30.95 23.82 -24.02
CA TYR A 504 -30.44 23.47 -22.69
C TYR A 504 -31.37 23.96 -21.56
N GLN A 505 -32.62 24.29 -21.88
CA GLN A 505 -33.69 24.38 -20.87
C GLN A 505 -34.07 22.96 -20.40
N PRO A 506 -34.37 22.77 -19.11
CA PRO A 506 -34.71 21.47 -18.54
C PRO A 506 -35.95 20.80 -19.17
#